data_AF-A0A1I1IZ34-F1
#
_entry.id   AF-A0A1I1IZ34-F1
#
_cell.length_a   1.000
_cell.length_b   1.000
_cell.length_c   1.000
_cell.angle_alpha   90.00
_cell.angle_beta   90.00
_cell.angle_gamma   90.00
#
_symmetry.space_group_name_H-M   'P 1'
#
loop_
_entity.id
_entity.type
_entity.pdbx_description
1 polymer ?
#
loop_
_entity_poly.entity_id
_entity_poly.type
_entity_poly.pdbx_seq_one_letter_code
_entity_poly.pdbx_strand_id
1 'polypeptide(L)'
;MPIKIKRPELKPREKNFCVSTLVCMVISVLFTAELFTMMNRILDTGSKVMTCAVFAGYLLFFAMCIVCLCKGASAYKYEDSMGALGKSLIYSVLIVICLINLRFALAMVFYVFGKGNIADNIMDKDHQTFITEQYVPWMAMFVGLLLADVMGIYSAWKLIKYQKK
;
A
#
# COMPACT_ATOMS: atom_id res chain seq x y z
N MET A 1 -5.07 41.36 28.48
CA MET A 1 -3.99 40.39 28.19
C MET A 1 -4.29 39.71 26.87
N PRO A 2 -3.34 39.63 25.91
CA PRO A 2 -3.59 38.91 24.67
C PRO A 2 -3.74 37.42 24.97
N ILE A 3 -4.88 36.84 24.62
CA ILE A 3 -5.14 35.40 24.74
C ILE A 3 -4.24 34.71 23.72
N LYS A 4 -3.11 34.17 24.18
CA LYS A 4 -2.30 33.25 23.36
C LYS A 4 -3.11 31.98 23.16
N ILE A 5 -3.87 31.90 22.07
CA ILE A 5 -4.52 30.67 21.63
C ILE A 5 -3.39 29.67 21.36
N LYS A 6 -3.18 28.73 22.29
CA LYS A 6 -2.22 27.64 22.11
C LYS A 6 -2.62 26.89 20.85
N ARG A 7 -1.72 26.79 19.86
CA ARG A 7 -1.97 25.95 18.68
C ARG A 7 -2.25 24.53 19.18
N PRO A 8 -3.34 23.88 18.75
CA PRO A 8 -3.64 22.53 19.20
C PRO A 8 -2.50 21.60 18.77
N GLU A 9 -1.91 20.89 19.72
CA GLU A 9 -0.88 19.89 19.46
C GLU A 9 -1.51 18.61 18.93
N LEU A 10 -0.80 17.93 18.02
CA LEU A 10 -1.15 16.59 17.59
C LEU A 10 -1.08 15.62 18.77
N LYS A 11 -2.15 14.86 18.98
CA LYS A 11 -2.16 13.82 20.01
C LYS A 11 -1.16 12.70 19.65
N PRO A 12 -0.56 12.00 20.64
CA PRO A 12 0.55 11.09 20.41
C PRO A 12 0.28 9.96 19.42
N ARG A 13 -0.88 9.30 19.50
CA ARG A 13 -1.22 8.17 18.59
C ARG A 13 -1.55 8.67 17.21
N GLU A 14 -2.23 9.81 17.09
CA GLU A 14 -2.47 10.45 15.80
C GLU A 14 -1.15 10.87 15.13
N LYS A 15 -0.17 11.36 15.88
CA LYS A 15 1.18 11.64 15.38
C LYS A 15 1.84 10.36 14.86
N ASN A 16 1.82 9.28 15.65
CA ASN A 16 2.39 7.99 15.25
C ASN A 16 1.71 7.41 14.01
N PHE A 17 0.39 7.57 13.89
CA PHE A 17 -0.35 7.19 12.70
C PHE A 17 0.11 8.01 11.48
N CYS A 18 0.21 9.34 11.61
CA CYS A 18 0.70 10.19 10.52
C CYS A 18 2.12 9.81 10.06
N VAL A 19 3.02 9.48 11.00
CA VAL A 19 4.37 8.97 10.66
C VAL A 19 4.28 7.65 9.88
N SER A 20 3.45 6.71 10.31
CA SER A 20 3.28 5.44 9.58
C SER A 20 2.69 5.62 8.19
N THR A 21 1.75 6.55 8.00
CA THR A 21 1.24 6.86 6.66
C THR A 21 2.30 7.48 5.75
N LEU A 22 3.27 8.23 6.30
CA LEU A 22 4.40 8.72 5.52
C LEU A 22 5.36 7.61 5.09
N VAL A 23 5.67 6.69 6.00
CA VAL A 23 6.48 5.51 5.66
C VAL A 23 5.78 4.67 4.59
N CYS A 24 4.45 4.52 4.70
CA CYS A 24 3.64 3.83 3.70
C CYS A 24 3.69 4.52 2.33
N MET A 25 3.63 5.85 2.27
CA MET A 25 3.83 6.61 1.03
C MET A 25 5.22 6.39 0.43
N VAL A 26 6.29 6.40 1.23
CA VAL A 26 7.64 6.11 0.69
C VAL A 26 7.69 4.71 0.08
N ILE A 27 7.12 3.72 0.76
CA ILE A 27 7.05 2.34 0.25
C ILE A 27 6.18 2.25 -1.00
N SER A 28 5.05 2.96 -1.05
CA SER A 28 4.17 3.07 -2.21
C SER A 28 4.90 3.62 -3.43
N VAL A 29 5.63 4.73 -3.29
CA VAL A 29 6.42 5.34 -4.36
C VAL A 29 7.53 4.40 -4.84
N LEU A 30 8.26 3.76 -3.91
CA LEU A 30 9.30 2.80 -4.26
C LEU A 30 8.74 1.60 -5.00
N PHE A 31 7.62 1.05 -4.52
CA PHE A 31 6.97 -0.08 -5.17
C PHE A 31 6.41 0.30 -6.54
N THR A 32 5.86 1.51 -6.69
CA THR A 32 5.42 2.03 -7.99
C THR A 32 6.60 2.09 -8.97
N ALA A 33 7.74 2.65 -8.55
CA ALA A 33 8.95 2.69 -9.37
C ALA A 33 9.47 1.29 -9.73
N GLU A 34 9.42 0.35 -8.79
CA GLU A 34 9.78 -1.05 -9.01
C GLU A 34 8.90 -1.70 -10.07
N LEU A 35 7.57 -1.51 -10.00
CA LEU A 35 6.63 -2.00 -10.99
C LEU A 35 6.92 -1.44 -12.39
N PHE A 36 7.11 -0.13 -12.53
CA PHE A 36 7.40 0.48 -13.84
C PHE A 36 8.73 0.04 -14.45
N THR A 37 9.75 -0.22 -13.63
CA THR A 37 11.09 -0.54 -14.11
C THR A 37 11.31 -2.04 -14.33
N MET A 38 10.69 -2.89 -13.51
CA MET A 38 10.95 -4.33 -13.50
C MET A 38 9.88 -5.14 -14.21
N MET A 39 8.62 -4.71 -14.27
CA MET A 39 7.53 -5.53 -14.82
C MET A 39 7.76 -5.95 -16.27
N ASN A 40 8.09 -4.99 -17.15
CA ASN A 40 8.37 -5.29 -18.56
C ASN A 40 9.56 -6.25 -18.70
N ARG A 41 10.61 -6.06 -17.90
CA ARG A 41 11.78 -6.95 -17.91
C ARG A 41 11.46 -8.35 -17.38
N ILE A 42 10.57 -8.47 -16.39
CA ILE A 42 10.10 -9.77 -15.88
C ILE A 42 9.37 -10.52 -17.00
N LEU A 43 8.50 -9.84 -17.74
CA LEU A 43 7.77 -10.44 -18.86
C LEU A 43 8.71 -10.89 -19.98
N ASP A 44 9.74 -10.09 -20.30
CA ASP A 44 10.69 -10.41 -21.37
C ASP A 44 11.71 -11.50 -20.98
N THR A 45 12.19 -11.49 -19.74
CA THR A 45 13.34 -12.31 -19.31
C THR A 45 12.98 -13.47 -18.38
N GLY A 46 11.77 -13.48 -17.81
CA GLY A 46 11.37 -14.46 -16.80
C GLY A 46 12.22 -14.43 -15.54
N SER A 47 12.85 -13.28 -15.22
CA SER A 47 13.85 -13.18 -14.16
C SER A 47 13.29 -13.50 -12.76
N LYS A 48 13.84 -14.56 -12.14
CA LYS A 48 13.54 -14.96 -10.76
C LYS A 48 13.79 -13.86 -9.76
N VAL A 49 14.93 -13.19 -9.86
CA VAL A 49 15.36 -12.16 -8.91
C VAL A 49 14.41 -10.97 -8.95
N MET A 50 14.07 -10.49 -10.15
CA MET A 50 13.16 -9.34 -10.31
C MET A 50 11.74 -9.69 -9.86
N THR A 51 11.25 -10.89 -10.17
CA THR A 51 9.93 -11.35 -9.71
C THR A 51 9.86 -11.42 -8.19
N CYS A 52 10.90 -11.94 -7.53
CA CYS A 52 11.00 -11.96 -6.07
C CYS A 52 11.06 -10.55 -5.48
N ALA A 53 11.78 -9.62 -6.11
CA ALA A 53 11.87 -8.24 -5.67
C ALA A 53 10.47 -7.58 -5.70
N VAL A 54 9.79 -7.63 -6.85
CA VAL A 54 8.42 -7.08 -7.02
C VAL A 54 7.46 -7.71 -6.02
N PHE A 55 7.55 -9.02 -5.79
CA PHE A 55 6.71 -9.70 -4.81
C PHE A 55 7.01 -9.24 -3.37
N ALA A 56 8.28 -9.02 -3.02
CA ALA A 56 8.67 -8.49 -1.72
C ALA A 56 8.17 -7.05 -1.54
N GLY A 57 8.29 -6.19 -2.56
CA GLY A 57 7.72 -4.83 -2.56
C GLY A 57 6.21 -4.83 -2.33
N TYR A 58 5.50 -5.73 -3.02
CA TYR A 58 4.07 -5.94 -2.83
C TYR A 58 3.73 -6.34 -1.39
N LEU A 59 4.43 -7.32 -0.82
CA LEU A 59 4.20 -7.77 0.57
C LEU A 59 4.50 -6.67 1.59
N LEU A 60 5.55 -5.89 1.38
CA LEU A 60 5.91 -4.75 2.22
C LEU A 60 4.81 -3.68 2.19
N PHE A 61 4.32 -3.32 1.01
CA PHE A 61 3.22 -2.37 0.88
C PHE A 61 1.95 -2.89 1.57
N PHE A 62 1.62 -4.17 1.36
CA PHE A 62 0.45 -4.80 1.99
C PHE A 62 0.54 -4.78 3.52
N ALA A 63 1.68 -5.21 4.08
CA ALA A 63 1.92 -5.18 5.53
C ALA A 63 1.83 -3.76 6.08
N MET A 64 2.33 -2.76 5.36
CA MET A 64 2.25 -1.37 5.78
C MET A 64 0.83 -0.81 5.76
N CYS A 65 -0.02 -1.23 4.82
CA CYS A 65 -1.43 -0.89 4.85
C CYS A 65 -2.11 -1.41 6.12
N ILE A 66 -1.79 -2.64 6.54
CA ILE A 66 -2.29 -3.24 7.80
C ILE A 66 -1.78 -2.45 9.01
N VAL A 67 -0.49 -2.10 9.05
CA VAL A 67 0.08 -1.28 10.14
C VAL A 67 -0.61 0.08 10.23
N CYS A 68 -0.86 0.73 9.09
CA CYS A 68 -1.56 2.01 9.05
C CYS A 68 -3.00 1.88 9.55
N LEU A 69 -3.73 0.84 9.11
CA LEU A 69 -5.07 0.55 9.61
C LEU A 69 -5.09 0.36 11.14
N CYS A 70 -4.21 -0.49 11.68
CA CYS A 70 -4.13 -0.75 13.12
C CYS A 70 -3.81 0.51 13.93
N LYS A 71 -2.85 1.32 13.47
CA LYS A 71 -2.48 2.57 14.14
C LYS A 71 -3.59 3.62 14.03
N GLY A 72 -4.26 3.71 12.88
CA GLY A 72 -5.38 4.62 12.66
C GLY A 72 -6.59 4.26 13.51
N ALA A 73 -6.93 2.97 13.62
CA ALA A 73 -7.96 2.47 14.51
C ALA A 73 -7.63 2.76 15.99
N SER A 74 -6.35 2.63 16.39
CA SER A 74 -5.90 2.99 17.74
C SER A 74 -5.99 4.50 18.00
N ALA A 75 -5.64 5.34 17.03
CA ALA A 75 -5.82 6.79 17.15
C ALA A 75 -7.29 7.19 17.24
N TYR A 76 -8.19 6.52 16.51
CA TYR A 76 -9.63 6.75 16.66
C TYR A 76 -10.13 6.31 18.04
N LYS A 77 -9.87 5.05 18.43
CA LYS A 77 -10.40 4.47 19.67
C LYS A 77 -10.01 5.22 20.94
N TYR A 78 -8.78 5.73 21.00
CA TYR A 78 -8.23 6.31 22.23
C TYR A 78 -8.09 7.83 22.20
N GLU A 79 -8.11 8.45 21.02
CA GLU A 79 -7.92 9.89 20.86
C GLU A 79 -9.07 10.57 20.09
N ASP A 80 -10.09 9.81 19.70
CA ASP A 80 -11.28 10.27 18.96
C ASP A 80 -10.91 11.06 17.68
N SER A 81 -9.83 10.64 17.02
CA SER A 81 -9.39 11.26 15.78
C SER A 81 -10.26 10.77 14.62
N MET A 82 -11.26 11.57 14.26
CA MET A 82 -12.09 11.36 13.06
C MET A 82 -11.25 11.38 11.77
N GLY A 83 -10.19 12.19 11.74
CA GLY A 83 -9.25 12.20 10.61
C GLY A 83 -8.45 10.91 10.48
N ALA A 84 -8.16 10.22 11.59
CA ALA A 84 -7.54 8.89 11.58
C ALA A 84 -8.55 7.82 11.14
N LEU A 85 -9.81 7.91 11.57
CA LEU A 85 -10.87 6.99 11.13
C LEU A 85 -11.05 7.04 9.60
N GLY A 86 -11.18 8.23 9.01
CA GLY A 86 -11.37 8.38 7.57
C GLY A 86 -10.25 7.75 6.74
N LYS A 87 -8.99 7.99 7.12
CA LYS A 87 -7.84 7.34 6.46
C LYS A 87 -7.78 5.84 6.72
N SER A 88 -8.20 5.38 7.89
CA SER A 88 -8.26 3.95 8.22
C SER A 88 -9.20 3.20 7.29
N LEU A 89 -10.36 3.78 6.96
CA LEU A 89 -11.28 3.21 5.97
C LEU A 89 -10.62 3.05 4.59
N ILE A 90 -9.83 4.04 4.17
CA ILE A 90 -9.08 3.96 2.91
C ILE A 90 -8.06 2.82 2.97
N TYR A 91 -7.31 2.67 4.07
CA TYR A 91 -6.37 1.55 4.23
C TYR A 91 -7.06 0.18 4.23
N SER A 92 -8.30 0.07 4.73
CA SER A 92 -9.09 -1.15 4.58
C SER A 92 -9.40 -1.48 3.12
N VAL A 93 -9.73 -0.47 2.31
CA VAL A 93 -9.93 -0.66 0.85
C VAL A 93 -8.62 -1.07 0.17
N LEU A 94 -7.49 -0.47 0.53
CA LEU A 94 -6.18 -0.83 -0.01
C LEU A 94 -5.79 -2.28 0.32
N ILE A 95 -6.11 -2.76 1.52
CA ILE A 95 -5.93 -4.16 1.92
C ILE A 95 -6.74 -5.09 1.02
N VAL A 96 -8.00 -4.75 0.73
CA VAL A 96 -8.84 -5.53 -0.20
C VAL A 96 -8.24 -5.54 -1.61
N ILE A 97 -7.78 -4.40 -2.11
CA ILE A 97 -7.12 -4.30 -3.42
C ILE A 97 -5.87 -5.18 -3.46
N CYS A 98 -5.06 -5.19 -2.40
CA CYS A 98 -3.93 -6.10 -2.29
C CYS A 98 -4.41 -7.56 -2.37
N LEU A 99 -5.38 -7.96 -1.54
CA LEU A 99 -5.91 -9.33 -1.55
C LEU A 99 -6.43 -9.79 -2.92
N ILE A 100 -7.08 -8.91 -3.69
CA ILE A 100 -7.51 -9.21 -5.06
C ILE A 100 -6.29 -9.47 -5.96
N ASN A 101 -5.22 -8.67 -5.81
CA ASN A 101 -3.98 -8.81 -6.57
C ASN A 101 -3.07 -9.93 -6.07
N LEU A 102 -3.31 -10.48 -4.88
CA LEU A 102 -2.50 -11.55 -4.29
C LEU A 102 -2.48 -12.79 -5.18
N ARG A 103 -3.62 -13.13 -5.81
CA ARG A 103 -3.74 -14.27 -6.72
C ARG A 103 -2.72 -14.15 -7.87
N PHE A 104 -2.66 -12.98 -8.50
CA PHE A 104 -1.72 -12.70 -9.57
C PHE A 104 -0.27 -12.67 -9.09
N ALA A 105 -0.01 -12.02 -7.96
CA ALA A 105 1.32 -11.96 -7.37
C ALA A 105 1.88 -13.37 -7.07
N LEU A 106 1.04 -14.28 -6.55
CA LEU A 106 1.40 -15.68 -6.31
C LEU A 106 1.60 -16.46 -7.62
N ALA A 107 0.71 -16.28 -8.61
CA ALA A 107 0.86 -16.94 -9.91
C ALA A 107 2.20 -16.60 -10.58
N MET A 108 2.59 -15.33 -10.58
CA MET A 108 3.90 -14.90 -11.10
C MET A 108 5.06 -15.60 -10.40
N VAL A 109 5.05 -15.65 -9.07
CA VAL A 109 6.11 -16.29 -8.28
C VAL A 109 6.16 -17.79 -8.62
N PHE A 110 5.05 -18.51 -8.53
CA PHE A 110 5.04 -19.96 -8.78
C PHE A 110 5.46 -20.31 -10.22
N TYR A 111 5.04 -19.51 -11.19
CA TYR A 111 5.43 -19.69 -12.58
C TYR A 111 6.95 -19.60 -12.76
N VAL A 112 7.57 -18.56 -12.19
CA VAL A 112 9.01 -18.29 -12.32
C VAL A 112 9.86 -19.31 -11.55
N PHE A 113 9.32 -19.98 -10.53
CA PHE A 113 9.96 -21.12 -9.85
C PHE A 113 9.72 -22.48 -10.53
N GLY A 114 9.11 -22.51 -11.72
CA GLY A 114 8.85 -23.75 -12.46
C GLY A 114 7.74 -24.61 -11.84
N LYS A 115 6.91 -24.03 -10.97
CA LYS A 115 5.72 -24.68 -10.39
C LYS A 115 4.48 -24.34 -11.22
N GLY A 116 4.58 -24.53 -12.54
CA GLY A 116 3.53 -24.24 -13.52
C GLY A 116 2.17 -24.82 -13.13
N ASN A 117 2.13 -26.10 -12.73
CA ASN A 117 0.89 -26.75 -12.28
C ASN A 117 0.21 -26.01 -11.09
N ILE A 118 0.99 -25.47 -10.13
CA ILE A 118 0.42 -24.68 -9.03
C ILE A 118 -0.06 -23.32 -9.55
N ALA A 119 0.72 -22.68 -10.43
CA ALA A 119 0.33 -21.44 -11.06
C ALA A 119 -0.97 -21.61 -11.87
N ASP A 120 -1.10 -22.69 -12.65
CA ASP A 120 -2.27 -23.01 -13.47
C ASP A 120 -3.51 -23.26 -12.61
N ASN A 121 -3.37 -24.00 -11.50
CA ASN A 121 -4.45 -24.17 -10.51
C ASN A 121 -4.85 -22.84 -9.85
N ILE A 122 -3.88 -21.95 -9.61
CA ILE A 122 -4.17 -20.61 -9.08
C ILE A 122 -4.84 -19.75 -10.15
N MET A 123 -4.44 -19.84 -11.43
CA MET A 123 -5.02 -19.06 -12.52
C MET A 123 -6.43 -19.55 -12.90
N ASP A 124 -6.71 -20.85 -12.74
CA ASP A 124 -7.99 -21.54 -13.02
C ASP A 124 -8.53 -21.25 -14.44
N LYS A 125 -7.67 -20.77 -15.33
CA LYS A 125 -7.98 -20.23 -16.66
C LYS A 125 -6.75 -20.33 -17.56
N ASP A 126 -7.01 -20.25 -18.87
CA ASP A 126 -5.94 -20.08 -19.86
C ASP A 126 -5.10 -18.83 -19.57
N HIS A 127 -3.80 -18.94 -19.81
CA HIS A 127 -2.81 -17.93 -19.46
C HIS A 127 -3.10 -16.56 -20.10
N GLN A 128 -3.57 -16.55 -21.35
CA GLN A 128 -3.86 -15.31 -22.08
C GLN A 128 -5.13 -14.63 -21.56
N THR A 129 -6.13 -15.43 -21.17
CA THR A 129 -7.35 -14.94 -20.53
C THR A 129 -7.05 -14.35 -19.15
N PHE A 130 -6.22 -15.04 -18.36
CA PHE A 130 -5.80 -14.60 -17.04
C PHE A 130 -5.07 -13.25 -17.07
N ILE A 131 -4.14 -13.06 -18.02
CA ILE A 131 -3.41 -11.78 -18.18
C ILE A 131 -4.36 -10.64 -18.55
N THR A 132 -5.33 -10.90 -19.43
CA THR A 132 -6.29 -9.87 -19.88
C THR A 132 -7.22 -9.43 -18.75
N GLU A 133 -7.71 -10.38 -17.94
CA GLU A 133 -8.55 -10.09 -16.78
C GLU A 133 -7.81 -9.33 -15.66
N GLN A 134 -6.48 -9.41 -15.66
CA GLN A 134 -5.64 -8.74 -14.68
C GLN A 134 -5.60 -7.22 -14.84
N TYR A 135 -6.01 -6.68 -15.99
CA TYR A 135 -5.98 -5.24 -16.25
C TYR A 135 -6.71 -4.44 -15.17
N VAL A 136 -7.92 -4.85 -14.78
CA VAL A 136 -8.73 -4.14 -13.78
C VAL A 136 -8.09 -4.20 -12.38
N PRO A 137 -7.70 -5.37 -11.83
CA PRO A 137 -6.97 -5.45 -10.57
C PRO A 137 -5.67 -4.63 -10.54
N TRP A 138 -4.91 -4.62 -11.63
CA TRP A 138 -3.68 -3.84 -11.76
C TRP A 138 -3.93 -2.33 -11.74
N MET A 139 -4.94 -1.86 -12.48
CA MET A 139 -5.32 -0.45 -12.45
C MET A 139 -5.85 -0.05 -11.08
N ALA A 140 -6.62 -0.91 -10.41
CA ALA A 140 -7.04 -0.69 -9.03
C ALA A 140 -5.85 -0.59 -8.06
N MET A 141 -4.82 -1.44 -8.25
CA MET A 141 -3.59 -1.38 -7.46
C MET A 141 -2.86 -0.05 -7.67
N PHE A 142 -2.71 0.38 -8.92
CA PHE A 142 -2.07 1.65 -9.25
C PHE A 142 -2.81 2.85 -8.64
N VAL A 143 -4.14 2.89 -8.77
CA VAL A 143 -4.97 3.92 -8.11
C VAL A 143 -4.82 3.84 -6.59
N GLY A 144 -4.74 2.64 -6.03
CA GLY A 144 -4.52 2.42 -4.59
C GLY A 144 -3.19 2.99 -4.09
N LEU A 145 -2.11 2.81 -4.86
CA LEU A 145 -0.80 3.38 -4.57
C LEU A 145 -0.84 4.92 -4.57
N LEU A 146 -1.47 5.52 -5.58
CA LEU A 146 -1.68 6.97 -5.62
C LEU A 146 -2.50 7.50 -4.43
N LEU A 147 -3.53 6.76 -4.01
CA LEU A 147 -4.31 7.12 -2.82
C LEU A 147 -3.46 7.06 -1.54
N ALA A 148 -2.58 6.06 -1.41
CA ALA A 148 -1.64 5.98 -0.31
C ALA A 148 -0.69 7.20 -0.28
N ASP A 149 -0.26 7.66 -1.45
CA ASP A 149 0.60 8.84 -1.57
C ASP A 149 -0.11 10.13 -1.17
N VAL A 150 -1.36 10.33 -1.62
CA VAL A 150 -2.19 11.47 -1.21
C VAL A 150 -2.40 11.50 0.31
N MET A 151 -2.67 10.33 0.92
CA MET A 151 -2.79 10.21 2.37
C MET A 151 -1.49 10.56 3.10
N GLY A 152 -0.36 10.11 2.57
CA GLY A 152 0.97 10.44 3.08
C GLY A 152 1.24 11.95 3.04
N ILE A 153 0.99 12.60 1.91
CA ILE A 153 1.16 14.06 1.74
C ILE A 153 0.31 14.82 2.76
N TYR A 154 -0.95 14.45 2.92
CA TYR A 154 -1.83 15.09 3.90
C TYR A 154 -1.35 14.87 5.35
N SER A 155 -0.81 13.69 5.66
CA SER A 155 -0.18 13.41 6.97
C SER A 155 1.11 14.21 7.19
N ALA A 156 1.95 14.39 6.17
CA ALA A 156 3.13 15.26 6.22
C ALA A 156 2.72 16.70 6.56
N TRP A 157 1.75 17.24 5.83
CA TRP A 157 1.22 18.58 6.08
C TRP A 157 0.72 18.72 7.51
N LYS A 158 -0.03 17.72 8.01
CA LYS A 158 -0.55 17.71 9.38
C LYS A 158 0.59 17.70 10.41
N LEU A 159 1.63 16.90 10.20
CA LEU A 159 2.80 16.84 11.08
C LEU A 159 3.54 18.19 11.13
N ILE A 160 3.76 18.84 9.98
CA ILE A 160 4.44 20.15 9.90
C ILE A 160 3.61 21.23 10.58
N LYS A 161 2.29 21.26 10.33
CA LYS A 161 1.39 22.32 10.85
C LYS A 161 1.27 22.31 12.37
N TYR A 162 1.25 21.12 12.96
CA TYR A 162 1.06 20.93 14.40
C TYR A 162 2.32 20.45 15.13
N GLN A 163 3.49 20.65 14.53
CA GLN A 163 4.78 20.40 15.16
C GLN A 163 4.97 21.40 16.32
N LYS A 164 5.29 20.88 17.52
CA LYS A 164 5.69 21.71 18.66
C LYS A 164 6.95 22.50 18.24
N LYS A 165 6.85 23.84 18.20
CA LYS A 165 8.00 24.74 18.06
C LYS A 165 8.61 24.99 19.43
#